data_AF-V5H400-F1
#
_entry.id   AF-V5H400-F1
#
_cell.length_a   1.000
_cell.length_b   1.000
_cell.length_c   1.000
_cell.angle_alpha   90.00
_cell.angle_beta   90.00
_cell.angle_gamma   90.00
#
_symmetry.space_group_name_H-M   'P 1'
#
loop_
_entity.id
_entity.type
_entity.pdbx_description
1 polymer ?
#
loop_
_entity_poly.entity_id
_entity_poly.type
_entity_poly.pdbx_seq_one_letter_code
_entity_poly.pdbx_strand_id
1 'polypeptide(L)'
;MSLVNFAFFAVALILVHMSRAIASTTCSSTIRNNASRFLNAFKEGYIKYITADIGKSCISFTQTQVDATTKEAIYSVSSKSNSGTENPAENQVFKVQECPSDIDISLQTSGLPLYNITILYSDYASCHVLQ
;
A
#
# COMPACT_ATOMS: atom_id res chain seq x y z
N MET A 1 56.79 40.54 4.29
CA MET A 1 56.05 39.47 4.99
C MET A 1 54.60 39.90 5.08
N SER A 2 53.75 39.33 4.25
CA SER A 2 52.32 39.66 4.19
C SER A 2 51.53 38.39 4.48
N LEU A 3 50.75 38.42 5.55
CA LEU A 3 49.91 37.34 6.05
C LEU A 3 48.79 37.08 5.04
N VAL A 4 48.85 35.93 4.36
CA VAL A 4 47.75 35.44 3.52
C VAL A 4 46.71 34.81 4.42
N ASN A 5 45.52 35.40 4.35
CA ASN A 5 44.31 35.13 5.11
C ASN A 5 43.85 33.67 4.90
N PHE A 6 43.91 32.85 5.93
CA PHE A 6 43.28 31.52 5.93
C PHE A 6 41.77 31.69 6.05
N ALA A 7 41.09 31.74 4.91
CA ALA A 7 39.64 31.63 4.85
C ALA A 7 39.26 30.19 5.25
N PHE A 8 38.73 30.05 6.46
CA PHE A 8 38.05 28.86 6.95
C PHE A 8 36.86 28.55 6.05
N PHE A 9 36.98 27.55 5.18
CA PHE A 9 35.81 26.90 4.59
C PHE A 9 35.19 26.02 5.67
N ALA A 10 34.30 26.62 6.47
CA ALA A 10 33.30 25.89 7.21
C ALA A 10 32.40 25.22 6.16
N VAL A 11 32.75 23.98 5.80
CA VAL A 11 31.83 23.08 5.11
C VAL A 11 30.69 22.84 6.10
N ALA A 12 29.65 23.67 5.97
CA ALA A 12 28.36 23.38 6.55
C ALA A 12 27.94 22.04 5.97
N LEU A 13 28.18 20.99 6.73
CA LEU A 13 27.54 19.71 6.55
C LEU A 13 26.06 20.00 6.72
N ILE A 14 25.40 20.34 5.61
CA ILE A 14 23.95 20.31 5.54
C ILE A 14 23.62 18.83 5.60
N LEU A 15 23.63 18.29 6.83
CA LEU A 15 22.75 17.22 7.22
C LEU A 15 21.36 17.76 6.92
N VAL A 16 20.93 17.55 5.67
CA VAL A 16 19.53 17.52 5.33
C VAL A 16 19.01 16.39 6.21
N HIS A 17 18.59 16.75 7.43
CA HIS A 17 17.51 16.06 8.10
C HIS A 17 16.37 16.15 7.10
N MET A 18 16.34 15.19 6.17
CA MET A 18 15.10 14.68 5.60
C MET A 18 14.29 14.37 6.84
N SER A 19 13.52 15.35 7.27
CA SER A 19 12.52 15.15 8.29
C SER A 19 11.72 14.01 7.69
N ARG A 20 11.86 12.81 8.24
CA ARG A 20 10.84 11.78 8.05
C ARG A 20 9.57 12.55 8.28
N ALA A 21 8.76 12.74 7.22
CA ALA A 21 7.43 13.29 7.37
C ALA A 21 6.89 12.56 8.59
N ILE A 22 6.57 13.31 9.64
CA ILE A 22 6.25 12.74 10.94
C ILE A 22 5.11 11.77 10.66
N ALA A 23 5.42 10.47 10.58
CA ALA A 23 4.44 9.44 10.51
C ALA A 23 3.57 9.69 11.73
N SER A 24 2.28 9.94 11.49
CA SER A 24 1.35 10.30 12.56
C SER A 24 1.55 9.31 13.71
N THR A 25 2.03 9.80 14.85
CA THR A 25 2.28 9.00 16.05
C THR A 25 0.98 8.50 16.70
N THR A 26 -0.16 8.68 16.02
CA THR A 26 -1.50 8.26 16.44
C THR A 26 -2.15 7.29 15.46
N CYS A 27 -1.37 6.62 14.59
CA CYS A 27 -1.85 5.52 13.76
C CYS A 27 -2.09 4.25 14.61
N SER A 28 -3.22 4.19 15.31
CA SER A 28 -3.65 2.98 16.02
C SER A 28 -4.71 2.25 15.21
N SER A 29 -4.51 0.96 14.93
CA SER A 29 -5.60 0.13 14.41
C SER A 29 -6.59 -0.14 15.53
N THR A 30 -7.86 0.05 15.24
CA THR A 30 -8.95 -0.58 15.98
C THR A 30 -9.01 -2.08 15.68
N ILE A 31 -9.85 -2.79 16.44
CA ILE A 31 -10.17 -4.20 16.16
C ILE A 31 -10.70 -4.38 14.73
N ARG A 32 -11.31 -3.35 14.11
CA ARG A 32 -12.05 -3.45 12.85
C ARG A 32 -11.28 -3.00 11.61
N ASN A 33 -10.07 -2.46 11.74
CA ASN A 33 -9.30 -1.98 10.60
C ASN A 33 -7.84 -2.44 10.59
N ASN A 34 -7.56 -3.60 11.16
CA ASN A 34 -6.21 -4.15 11.17
C ASN A 34 -5.90 -4.83 9.84
N ALA A 35 -4.95 -4.27 9.08
CA ALA A 35 -4.57 -4.74 7.76
C ALA A 35 -3.90 -6.12 7.76
N SER A 36 -3.05 -6.42 8.75
CA SER A 36 -2.46 -7.76 8.87
C SER A 36 -3.52 -8.83 9.08
N ARG A 37 -4.54 -8.55 9.91
CA ARG A 37 -5.67 -9.46 10.11
C ARG A 37 -6.54 -9.58 8.87
N PHE A 38 -6.71 -8.50 8.12
CA PHE A 38 -7.38 -8.52 6.82
C PHE A 38 -6.66 -9.43 5.82
N LEU A 39 -5.34 -9.30 5.63
CA LEU A 39 -4.58 -10.18 4.72
C LEU A 39 -4.67 -11.66 5.12
N ASN A 40 -4.75 -11.95 6.42
CA ASN A 40 -4.93 -13.31 6.90
C ASN A 40 -6.33 -13.87 6.61
N ALA A 41 -7.36 -13.03 6.59
CA ALA A 41 -8.76 -13.45 6.41
C ALA A 41 -9.24 -13.40 4.95
N PHE A 42 -8.87 -12.37 4.20
CA PHE A 42 -9.33 -12.15 2.83
C PHE A 42 -8.57 -13.05 1.85
N LYS A 43 -9.12 -14.24 1.57
CA LYS A 43 -8.52 -15.20 0.64
C LYS A 43 -8.99 -15.01 -0.79
N GLU A 44 -10.25 -14.65 -0.95
CA GLU A 44 -10.86 -14.37 -2.24
C GLU A 44 -12.00 -13.37 -2.07
N GLY A 45 -12.34 -12.64 -3.14
CA GLY A 45 -13.47 -11.73 -3.13
C GLY A 45 -13.53 -10.85 -4.37
N TYR A 46 -14.46 -9.92 -4.37
CA TYR A 46 -14.70 -9.01 -5.48
C TYR A 46 -15.15 -7.63 -4.99
N ILE A 47 -14.99 -6.61 -5.84
CA ILE A 47 -15.51 -5.28 -5.57
C ILE A 47 -16.99 -5.26 -5.93
N LYS A 48 -17.86 -5.15 -4.91
CA LYS A 48 -19.32 -5.04 -5.11
C LYS A 48 -19.77 -3.60 -5.37
N TYR A 49 -19.15 -2.64 -4.68
CA TYR A 49 -19.46 -1.21 -4.78
C TYR A 49 -18.16 -0.43 -4.85
N ILE A 50 -18.11 0.57 -5.72
CA ILE A 50 -17.01 1.52 -5.84
C ILE A 50 -17.58 2.90 -6.14
N THR A 51 -17.02 3.93 -5.53
CA THR A 51 -17.47 5.32 -5.69
C THR A 51 -16.69 6.09 -6.77
N ALA A 52 -15.60 5.52 -7.26
CA ALA A 52 -14.75 6.07 -8.32
C ALA A 52 -14.85 5.23 -9.60
N ASP A 53 -14.84 5.90 -10.76
CA ASP A 53 -14.67 5.22 -12.05
C ASP A 53 -13.18 4.93 -12.27
N ILE A 54 -12.84 3.65 -12.29
CA ILE A 54 -11.48 3.15 -12.51
C ILE A 54 -11.32 2.43 -13.86
N GLY A 55 -12.29 2.58 -14.76
CA GLY A 55 -12.27 2.00 -16.12
C GLY A 55 -12.34 0.47 -16.15
N LYS A 56 -12.58 -0.17 -15.01
CA LYS A 56 -12.59 -1.62 -14.81
C LYS A 56 -13.86 -2.04 -14.08
N SER A 57 -14.41 -3.17 -14.49
CA SER A 57 -15.55 -3.84 -13.88
C SER A 57 -15.21 -5.28 -13.51
N CYS A 58 -16.09 -5.96 -12.76
CA CYS A 58 -15.91 -7.36 -12.36
C CYS A 58 -14.54 -7.66 -11.75
N ILE A 59 -14.04 -6.74 -10.91
CA ILE A 59 -12.74 -6.90 -10.27
C ILE A 59 -12.84 -7.98 -9.20
N SER A 60 -12.04 -9.03 -9.34
CA SER A 60 -11.93 -10.10 -8.35
C SER A 60 -10.48 -10.35 -7.95
N PHE A 61 -10.32 -10.81 -6.72
CA PHE A 61 -9.05 -11.06 -6.07
C PHE A 61 -8.99 -12.52 -5.63
N THR A 62 -7.85 -13.16 -5.85
CA THR A 62 -7.55 -14.49 -5.30
C THR A 62 -6.16 -14.47 -4.71
N GLN A 63 -6.05 -14.72 -3.40
CA GLN A 63 -4.78 -14.76 -2.69
C GLN A 63 -3.97 -15.98 -3.13
N THR A 64 -2.76 -15.75 -3.60
CA THR A 64 -1.83 -16.80 -4.04
C THR A 64 -0.73 -17.05 -3.01
N GLN A 65 -0.38 -16.05 -2.20
CA GLN A 65 0.64 -16.15 -1.15
C GLN A 65 0.34 -15.18 0.00
N VAL A 66 0.76 -15.55 1.21
CA VAL A 66 0.80 -14.66 2.37
C VAL A 66 2.08 -14.91 3.17
N ASP A 67 2.75 -13.83 3.57
CA ASP A 67 3.90 -13.85 4.47
C ASP A 67 3.59 -13.00 5.70
N ALA A 68 3.39 -13.67 6.83
CA ALA A 68 3.09 -13.02 8.09
C ALA A 68 4.28 -12.23 8.67
N THR A 69 5.51 -12.56 8.26
CA THR A 69 6.74 -11.92 8.72
C THR A 69 6.90 -10.55 8.08
N THR A 70 6.74 -10.48 6.75
CA THR A 70 6.82 -9.21 6.00
C THR A 70 5.50 -8.45 5.99
N LYS A 71 4.42 -9.07 6.48
CA LYS A 71 3.04 -8.56 6.43
C LYS A 71 2.60 -8.25 5.00
N GLU A 72 2.92 -9.17 4.10
CA GLU A 72 2.63 -9.08 2.68
C GLU A 72 1.71 -10.22 2.25
N ALA A 73 0.88 -9.96 1.25
CA ALA A 73 0.14 -10.99 0.54
C ALA A 73 0.15 -10.70 -0.95
N ILE A 74 0.13 -11.75 -1.76
CA ILE A 74 0.07 -11.66 -3.22
C ILE A 74 -1.32 -12.07 -3.65
N TYR A 75 -1.95 -11.25 -4.46
CA TYR A 75 -3.25 -11.53 -5.05
C TYR A 75 -3.13 -11.55 -6.56
N SER A 76 -3.72 -12.57 -7.18
CA SER A 76 -4.05 -12.52 -8.61
C SER A 76 -5.33 -11.70 -8.76
N VAL A 77 -5.27 -10.62 -9.53
CA VAL A 77 -6.36 -9.67 -9.73
C VAL A 77 -6.81 -9.74 -11.18
N SER A 78 -8.06 -10.14 -11.38
CA SER A 78 -8.71 -10.16 -12.70
C SER A 78 -9.77 -9.06 -12.78
N SER A 79 -10.05 -8.60 -14.00
CA SER A 79 -11.06 -7.57 -14.24
C SER A 79 -11.53 -7.62 -15.69
N LYS A 80 -12.59 -6.88 -15.99
CA LYS A 80 -13.05 -6.60 -17.35
C LYS A 80 -12.94 -5.10 -17.61
N SER A 81 -12.67 -4.70 -18.85
CA SER A 81 -12.89 -3.32 -19.27
C SER A 81 -14.38 -2.97 -19.15
N ASN A 82 -14.70 -1.68 -19.17
CA ASN A 82 -16.10 -1.24 -19.20
C ASN A 82 -16.85 -1.71 -20.48
N SER A 83 -16.14 -2.08 -21.54
CA SER A 83 -16.71 -2.71 -22.74
C SER A 83 -16.97 -4.22 -22.60
N GLY A 84 -16.66 -4.81 -21.44
CA GLY A 84 -16.85 -6.23 -21.14
C GLY A 84 -15.72 -7.15 -21.60
N THR A 85 -14.65 -6.60 -22.18
CA THR A 85 -13.45 -7.36 -22.60
C THR A 85 -12.66 -7.78 -21.38
N GLU A 86 -12.20 -9.04 -21.32
CA GLU A 86 -11.36 -9.51 -20.22
C GLU A 86 -9.97 -8.86 -20.28
N ASN A 87 -9.54 -8.31 -19.14
CA ASN A 87 -8.17 -7.86 -18.97
C ASN A 87 -7.31 -9.04 -18.49
N PRO A 88 -6.02 -9.11 -18.88
CA PRO A 88 -5.09 -10.07 -18.30
C PRO A 88 -5.09 -9.96 -16.78
N ALA A 89 -5.04 -11.11 -16.10
CA ALA A 89 -4.87 -11.13 -14.66
C ALA A 89 -3.47 -10.62 -14.28
N GLU A 90 -3.40 -9.77 -13.27
CA GLU A 90 -2.15 -9.19 -12.78
C GLU A 90 -1.93 -9.61 -11.33
N ASN A 91 -0.70 -10.02 -11.00
CA ASN A 91 -0.35 -10.29 -9.62
C ASN A 91 0.06 -8.98 -8.93
N GLN A 92 -0.61 -8.69 -7.82
CA GLN A 92 -0.41 -7.50 -7.01
C GLN A 92 0.06 -7.88 -5.61
N VAL A 93 1.07 -7.17 -5.10
CA VAL A 93 1.59 -7.32 -3.74
C VAL A 93 0.89 -6.31 -2.85
N PHE A 94 0.23 -6.80 -1.81
CA PHE A 94 -0.44 -6.01 -0.78
C PHE A 94 0.46 -6.01 0.44
N LYS A 95 1.01 -4.84 0.80
CA LYS A 95 1.97 -4.69 1.90
C LYS A 95 1.43 -3.77 2.98
N VAL A 96 1.31 -4.27 4.21
CA VAL A 96 0.91 -3.45 5.36
C VAL A 96 1.98 -2.42 5.69
N GLN A 97 1.55 -1.17 5.87
CA GLN A 97 2.43 -0.03 6.14
C GLN A 97 2.68 0.16 7.65
N GLU A 98 3.41 1.24 7.97
CA GLU A 98 3.65 1.65 9.36
C GLU A 98 2.32 1.90 10.09
N CYS A 99 1.37 2.56 9.42
CA CYS A 99 -0.01 2.66 9.91
C CYS A 99 -0.71 1.30 9.69
N PRO A 100 -1.16 0.62 10.77
CA PRO A 100 -1.62 -0.77 10.71
C PRO A 100 -2.97 -0.96 10.01
N SER A 101 -3.61 0.12 9.54
CA SER A 101 -4.80 0.11 8.68
C SER A 101 -4.50 0.23 7.20
N ASP A 102 -3.27 0.58 6.85
CA ASP A 102 -2.93 1.03 5.50
C ASP A 102 -2.14 -0.06 4.78
N ILE A 103 -2.40 -0.18 3.49
CA ILE A 103 -1.79 -1.16 2.60
C ILE A 103 -1.34 -0.44 1.33
N ASP A 104 -0.07 -0.60 0.97
CA ASP A 104 0.41 -0.22 -0.35
C ASP A 104 0.26 -1.40 -1.30
N ILE A 105 -0.15 -1.11 -2.54
CA ILE A 105 -0.35 -2.11 -3.57
C ILE A 105 0.57 -1.82 -4.74
N SER A 106 1.32 -2.83 -5.16
CA SER A 106 2.28 -2.75 -6.26
C SER A 106 2.21 -3.95 -7.19
N LEU A 107 2.71 -3.82 -8.42
CA LEU A 107 2.86 -4.95 -9.32
C LEU A 107 3.94 -5.91 -8.83
N GLN A 108 3.63 -7.20 -8.76
CA GLN A 108 4.60 -8.21 -8.34
C GLN A 108 5.83 -8.27 -9.27
N THR A 109 5.64 -8.07 -10.57
CA THR A 109 6.69 -8.24 -11.58
C THR A 109 7.75 -7.13 -11.58
N SER A 110 7.35 -5.90 -11.29
CA SER A 110 8.21 -4.71 -11.40
C SER A 110 8.38 -3.96 -10.08
N GLY A 111 7.57 -4.25 -9.06
CA GLY A 111 7.47 -3.44 -7.85
C GLY A 111 6.86 -2.06 -8.09
N LEU A 112 6.30 -1.79 -9.28
CA LEU A 112 5.70 -0.50 -9.61
C LEU A 112 4.52 -0.23 -8.66
N PRO A 113 4.53 0.88 -7.90
CA PRO A 113 3.39 1.28 -7.08
C PRO A 113 2.15 1.51 -7.96
N LEU A 114 1.02 0.96 -7.54
CA LEU A 114 -0.25 1.09 -8.25
C LEU A 114 -1.16 2.09 -7.54
N TYR A 115 -1.49 1.80 -6.27
CA TYR A 115 -2.36 2.59 -5.42
C TYR A 115 -2.19 2.14 -3.97
N ASN A 116 -2.73 2.93 -3.04
CA ASN A 116 -2.76 2.60 -1.63
C ASN A 116 -4.21 2.48 -1.19
N ILE A 117 -4.47 1.67 -0.17
CA ILE A 117 -5.78 1.56 0.47
C ILE A 117 -5.64 1.69 1.99
N THR A 118 -6.67 2.25 2.61
CA THR A 118 -6.87 2.23 4.06
C THR A 118 -8.11 1.40 4.36
N ILE A 119 -7.98 0.45 5.28
CA ILE A 119 -9.14 -0.27 5.80
C ILE A 119 -9.90 0.67 6.73
N LEU A 120 -11.17 0.94 6.41
CA LEU A 120 -12.07 1.66 7.30
C LEU A 120 -12.84 0.70 8.21
N TYR A 121 -13.23 -0.46 7.66
CA TYR A 121 -13.95 -1.49 8.38
C TYR A 121 -13.70 -2.87 7.78
N SER A 122 -13.64 -3.88 8.62
CA SER A 122 -13.55 -5.28 8.27
C SER A 122 -14.21 -6.12 9.35
N ASP A 123 -15.09 -7.04 8.95
CA ASP A 123 -15.57 -8.11 9.82
C ASP A 123 -14.62 -9.33 9.83
N TYR A 124 -13.62 -9.35 8.93
CA TYR A 124 -12.68 -10.45 8.70
C TYR A 124 -13.33 -11.77 8.32
N ALA A 125 -14.52 -11.71 7.73
CA ALA A 125 -15.26 -12.89 7.30
C ALA A 125 -15.92 -12.69 5.93
N SER A 126 -16.68 -11.62 5.75
CA SER A 126 -17.57 -11.46 4.60
C SER A 126 -17.48 -10.12 3.89
N CYS A 127 -17.17 -9.03 4.60
CA CYS A 127 -17.29 -7.69 4.07
C CYS A 127 -16.22 -6.74 4.64
N HIS A 128 -15.72 -5.90 3.74
CA HIS A 128 -14.69 -4.92 4.02
C HIS A 128 -15.05 -3.59 3.35
N VAL A 129 -14.73 -2.48 4.03
CA VAL A 129 -14.85 -1.12 3.51
C VAL A 129 -13.46 -0.52 3.48
N LEU A 130 -13.05 -0.07 2.29
CA LEU A 130 -11.71 0.41 1.98
C LEU A 130 -11.82 1.83 1.41
N GLN A 131 -10.78 2.64 1.60
CA GLN A 131 -10.61 3.96 1.02
C GLN A 131 -9.29 4.05 0.26
#